data_AF-A0A8C0IL22-F1
#
_entry.id   AF-A0A8C0IL22-F1
#
_cell.length_a   1.000
_cell.length_b   1.000
_cell.length_c   1.000
_cell.angle_alpha   90.00
_cell.angle_beta   90.00
_cell.angle_gamma   90.00
#
_symmetry.space_group_name_H-M   'P 1'
#
loop_
_entity.id
_entity.type
_entity.pdbx_description
1 polymer ?
#
loop_
_entity_poly.entity_id
_entity_poly.type
_entity_poly.pdbx_seq_one_letter_code
_entity_poly.pdbx_strand_id
1 'polypeptide(L)' 'MNEKFSKLGLAQAYLQMEMEEGLRVFLTINLEKDLFQYIWLVFGVASTPVAWQRAMDKILQGIPSCRFYLDDITRER' A
#
# COMPACT_ATOMS: atom_id res chain seq x y z
N MET A 1 20.62 -18.98 -21.21
CA MET A 1 19.96 -19.31 -19.92
C MET A 1 18.79 -18.36 -19.77
N ASN A 2 17.56 -18.85 -19.61
CA ASN A 2 16.39 -17.98 -19.51
C ASN A 2 16.26 -17.44 -18.09
N GLU A 3 16.31 -16.12 -17.93
CA GLU A 3 15.95 -15.45 -16.69
C GLU A 3 14.45 -15.62 -16.43
N LYS A 4 14.07 -15.95 -15.18
CA LYS A 4 12.67 -16.15 -14.79
C LYS A 4 12.24 -15.03 -13.86
N PHE A 5 11.21 -14.30 -14.28
CA PHE A 5 10.59 -13.24 -13.50
C PHE A 5 9.21 -13.65 -13.03
N SER A 6 8.81 -13.19 -11.86
CA SER A 6 7.44 -13.32 -11.36
C SER A 6 6.99 -11.99 -10.79
N LYS A 7 5.73 -11.66 -11.03
CA LYS A 7 5.09 -10.44 -10.57
C LYS A 7 3.80 -10.81 -9.85
N LEU A 8 3.65 -10.34 -8.62
CA LEU A 8 2.44 -10.46 -7.83
C LEU A 8 1.89 -9.05 -7.60
N GLY A 9 0.75 -8.74 -8.21
CA GLY A 9 0.04 -7.48 -7.99
C GLY A 9 -0.92 -7.58 -6.82
N LEU A 10 -0.88 -6.60 -5.92
CA LEU A 10 -1.76 -6.51 -4.76
C LEU A 10 -3.05 -5.80 -5.14
N ALA A 11 -4.18 -6.49 -5.00
CA ALA A 11 -5.49 -5.88 -5.22
C ALA A 11 -5.76 -4.83 -4.12
N GLN A 12 -6.09 -3.61 -4.54
CA GLN A 12 -6.43 -2.51 -3.63
C GLN A 12 -5.38 -2.31 -2.52
N ALA A 13 -4.09 -2.30 -2.87
CA ALA A 13 -2.96 -2.40 -1.94
C ALA A 13 -3.06 -1.49 -0.70
N TYR A 14 -3.35 -0.19 -0.89
CA TYR A 14 -3.46 0.75 0.23
C TYR A 14 -4.58 0.41 1.21
N LEU A 15 -5.68 -0.20 0.76
CA LEU A 15 -6.78 -0.60 1.64
C LEU A 15 -6.42 -1.78 2.56
N GLN A 16 -5.23 -2.38 2.40
CA GLN A 16 -4.74 -3.46 3.25
C GLN A 16 -4.00 -2.95 4.50
N MET A 17 -3.78 -1.64 4.62
CA MET A 17 -3.09 -1.03 5.76
C MET A 17 -3.99 -0.01 6.46
N GLU A 18 -4.11 -0.16 7.77
CA GLU A 18 -4.87 0.77 8.61
C GLU A 18 -4.16 2.13 8.72
N MET A 19 -4.95 3.21 8.74
CA MET A 19 -4.49 4.56 8.98
C MET A 19 -4.39 4.82 10.48
N GLU A 20 -3.39 5.62 10.87
CA GLU A 20 -3.26 6.13 12.23
C GLU A 20 -4.57 6.80 12.68
N GLU A 21 -5.10 6.35 13.81
CA GLU A 21 -6.43 6.72 14.29
C GLU A 21 -6.62 8.24 14.42
N GLY A 22 -5.62 8.93 14.98
CA GLY A 22 -5.63 10.39 15.12
C GLY A 22 -5.61 11.18 13.80
N LEU A 23 -5.23 10.55 12.69
CA LEU A 23 -5.14 11.18 11.37
C LEU A 23 -6.36 10.92 10.49
N ARG A 24 -7.26 10.00 10.87
CA ARG A 24 -8.46 9.66 10.08
C ARG A 24 -9.40 10.85 9.86
N VAL A 25 -9.38 11.82 10.76
CA VAL A 25 -10.15 13.06 10.62
C VAL A 25 -9.80 13.82 9.33
N PHE A 26 -8.55 13.77 8.88
CA PHE A 26 -8.10 14.39 7.63
C PHE A 26 -8.55 13.63 6.37
N LEU A 27 -9.06 12.41 6.54
CA LEU A 27 -9.61 11.58 5.47
C LEU A 27 -11.15 11.58 5.48
N THR A 28 -11.76 12.61 6.07
CA THR A 28 -13.22 12.75 6.06
C THR A 28 -13.71 13.13 4.67
N ILE A 29 -14.63 12.35 4.11
CA ILE A 29 -15.33 12.64 2.86
C ILE A 29 -16.78 13.01 3.13
N ASN A 30 -17.31 13.89 2.27
CA ASN A 30 -18.71 14.28 2.29
C ASN A 30 -19.48 13.47 1.24
N LEU A 31 -20.47 12.71 1.69
CA LEU A 31 -21.48 12.07 0.84
C LEU A 31 -22.79 12.86 1.01
N GLU A 32 -23.70 12.75 0.04
CA GLU A 32 -24.91 13.61 -0.05
C GLU A 32 -25.72 13.77 1.25
N LYS A 33 -25.59 12.84 2.21
CA LYS A 33 -26.35 12.81 3.45
C LYS A 33 -25.53 12.66 4.74
N ASP A 34 -24.21 12.43 4.65
CA ASP A 34 -23.40 12.13 5.83
C ASP A 34 -21.90 12.31 5.58
N LEU A 35 -21.15 12.44 6.68
CA LEU A 35 -19.68 12.46 6.68
C LEU A 35 -19.14 11.08 7.03
N PHE A 36 -18.14 10.64 6.26
CA PHE A 36 -17.49 9.35 6.47
C PHE A 36 -15.98 9.52 6.59
N GLN A 37 -15.37 8.73 7.45
CA GLN A 37 -13.92 8.73 7.66
C GLN A 37 -13.34 7.41 7.19
N TYR A 38 -12.29 7.47 6.38
CA TYR A 38 -11.53 6.27 6.04
C TYR A 38 -10.70 5.80 7.24
N ILE A 39 -10.72 4.49 7.47
CA ILE A 39 -9.90 3.82 8.49
C ILE A 39 -8.61 3.23 7.93
N TRP A 40 -8.49 3.11 6.60
CA TRP A 40 -7.32 2.59 5.89
C TRP A 40 -6.56 3.69 5.18
N LEU A 41 -5.34 3.39 4.71
CA LEU A 41 -4.66 4.23 3.74
C LEU A 41 -5.52 4.36 2.48
N VAL A 42 -5.53 5.57 1.91
CA VAL A 42 -6.35 5.89 0.74
C VAL A 42 -5.50 6.36 -0.43
N PHE A 43 -5.99 6.05 -1.62
CA PHE A 43 -5.45 6.59 -2.87
C PHE A 43 -5.67 8.11 -2.93
N GLY A 44 -4.77 8.82 -3.60
CA GLY A 44 -4.84 10.27 -3.77
C GLY A 44 -4.21 11.09 -2.63
N VAL A 45 -3.80 10.47 -1.53
CA VAL A 45 -3.03 11.15 -0.47
C VAL A 45 -1.53 11.03 -0.76
N ALA A 46 -0.83 12.17 -0.78
CA ALA A 46 0.57 12.24 -1.21
C ALA A 46 1.53 11.40 -0.36
N SER A 47 1.25 11.21 0.94
CA SER A 47 2.08 10.43 1.86
C SER A 47 1.80 8.92 1.80
N THR A 48 0.65 8.50 1.25
CA THR A 48 0.24 7.09 1.20
C THR A 48 1.27 6.18 0.51
N PRO A 49 1.79 6.49 -0.69
CA PRO A 49 2.74 5.61 -1.37
C PRO A 49 4.03 5.38 -0.57
N VAL A 50 4.53 6.42 0.10
CA VAL A 50 5.77 6.34 0.90
C VAL A 50 5.54 5.54 2.18
N ALA A 51 4.40 5.73 2.84
CA ALA A 51 4.03 4.96 4.02
C ALA A 51 3.88 3.46 3.67
N TRP A 52 3.23 3.18 2.55
CA TRP A 52 3.02 1.83 2.04
C TRP A 52 4.33 1.14 1.63
N GLN A 53 5.21 1.82 0.88
CA GLN A 53 6.53 1.30 0.52
C GLN A 53 7.34 0.94 1.77
N ARG A 54 7.38 1.82 2.77
CA ARG A 54 8.10 1.57 4.03
C ARG A 54 7.57 0.35 4.79
N ALA A 55 6.25 0.13 4.78
CA ALA A 55 5.66 -1.05 5.40
C ALA A 55 6.05 -2.33 4.64
N MET A 56 5.95 -2.30 3.32
CA MET A 56 6.26 -3.45 2.47
C MET A 56 7.76 -3.79 2.46
N ASP A 57 8.65 -2.80 2.51
CA ASP A 57 10.10 -3.03 2.65
C ASP A 57 10.43 -3.79 3.94
N LYS A 58 9.71 -3.51 5.04
CA LYS A 58 9.84 -4.25 6.29
C LYS A 58 9.28 -5.67 6.17
N ILE A 59 8.13 -5.83 5.53
CA ILE A 59 7.48 -7.15 5.35
C ILE A 59 8.36 -8.08 4.49
N LEU A 60 8.97 -7.55 3.43
CA LEU A 60 9.83 -8.33 2.52
C LEU A 60 11.27 -8.46 3.02
N GLN A 61 11.60 -7.88 4.17
CA GLN A 61 12.94 -7.93 4.73
C GLN A 61 13.40 -9.38 4.91
N GLY A 62 14.56 -9.70 4.33
CA GLY A 62 15.15 -11.04 4.42
C GLY A 62 14.64 -12.03 3.37
N ILE A 63 13.74 -11.64 2.46
CA ILE A 63 13.35 -12.47 1.31
C ILE A 63 14.26 -12.13 0.11
N PRO A 64 15.20 -13.02 -0.28
CA PRO A 64 16.14 -12.72 -1.34
C PRO A 64 15.45 -12.50 -2.69
N SER A 65 15.94 -11.51 -3.43
CA SER A 65 15.50 -11.19 -4.80
C SER A 65 14.02 -10.80 -4.92
N CYS A 66 13.35 -10.46 -3.83
CA CYS A 66 12.03 -9.83 -3.84
C CYS A 66 12.17 -8.32 -3.72
N ARG A 67 11.47 -7.58 -4.58
CA ARG A 67 11.37 -6.12 -4.52
C ARG A 67 9.92 -5.70 -4.50
N PHE A 68 9.64 -4.59 -3.85
CA PHE A 68 8.32 -3.97 -3.86
C PHE A 68 8.34 -2.64 -4.59
N TYR A 69 7.34 -2.39 -5.43
CA TYR A 69 7.12 -1.11 -6.06
C TYR A 69 5.63 -0.82 -6.21
N LEU A 70 5.16 0.25 -5.55
CA LEU A 70 3.77 0.69 -5.51
C LEU A 70 2.80 -0.39 -5.04
N ASP A 71 2.33 -1.24 -5.93
CA ASP A 71 1.35 -2.30 -5.65
C ASP A 71 1.88 -3.69 -6.03
N ASP A 72 3.10 -3.76 -6.54
CA ASP A 72 3.66 -4.96 -7.15
C ASP A 72 4.86 -5.49 -6.35
N ILE A 73 4.80 -6.79 -6.02
CA ILE A 73 5.95 -7.55 -5.57
C ILE A 73 6.56 -8.24 -6.80
N THR A 74 7.80 -7.93 -7.11
CA THR A 74 8.56 -8.58 -8.18
C THR A 74 9.61 -9.50 -7.60
N ARG A 75 9.83 -10.63 -8.27
CA ARG A 75 10.91 -11.55 -7.93
C ARG A 75 11.72 -11.92 -9.16
N GLU A 76 13.03 -11.85 -9.00
CA GLU A 76 14.03 -12.26 -10.00
C GLU A 76 14.69 -13.57 -9.54
N ARG A 77 14.84 -14.55 -10.44
CA ARG A 77 15.47 -15.85 -10.19
C ARG A 77 16.58 -16.14 -11.17
#